data_AF-A0A937BDY4-F1
#
_entry.id   AF-A0A937BDY4-F1
#
_cell.length_a   1.000
_cell.length_b   1.000
_cell.length_c   1.000
_cell.angle_alpha   90.00
_cell.angle_beta   90.00
_cell.angle_gamma   90.00
#
_symmetry.space_group_name_H-M   'P 1'
#
loop_
_entity.id
_entity.type
_entity.pdbx_description
1 polymer ?
#
loop_
_entity_poly.entity_id
_entity_poly.type
_entity_poly.pdbx_seq_one_letter_code
_entity_poly.pdbx_strand_id
1 'polypeptide(L)'
;MLGNKIRGYVRLFFFALSSMLAFIAVVLVGLLPVNRYKIRLKIRRIWAKSAVWILNYKVQLKGHFPHDRNYLYVGNHRSSLDPFVCLALPRS
;
A
#
# COMPACT_ATOMS: atom_id res chain seq x y z
N MET A 1 -16.96 -6.19 -24.31
CA MET A 1 -15.97 -6.99 -23.53
C MET A 1 -14.52 -6.49 -23.66
N LEU A 2 -14.04 -6.13 -24.85
CA LEU A 2 -12.65 -5.71 -25.08
C LEU A 2 -12.22 -4.48 -24.24
N GLY A 3 -13.06 -3.45 -24.13
CA GLY A 3 -12.76 -2.23 -23.37
C GLY A 3 -12.53 -2.46 -21.86
N ASN A 4 -13.23 -3.41 -21.25
CA ASN A 4 -13.02 -3.76 -19.83
C ASN A 4 -11.68 -4.46 -19.62
N LYS A 5 -11.26 -5.31 -20.57
CA LYS A 5 -9.95 -5.98 -20.54
C LYS A 5 -8.82 -4.95 -20.67
N ILE A 6 -8.92 -4.02 -21.62
CA ILE A 6 -7.93 -2.94 -21.81
C ILE A 6 -7.80 -2.11 -20.53
N ARG A 7 -8.93 -1.70 -19.92
CA ARG A 7 -8.91 -0.97 -18.65
C ARG A 7 -8.22 -1.75 -17.53
N GLY A 8 -8.45 -3.06 -17.46
CA GLY A 8 -7.77 -3.95 -16.52
C GLY A 8 -6.25 -3.96 -16.73
N TYR A 9 -5.80 -4.16 -17.96
CA TYR A 9 -4.37 -4.17 -18.29
C TYR A 9 -3.69 -2.83 -18.03
N VAL A 10 -4.34 -1.72 -18.34
CA VAL A 10 -3.82 -0.38 -18.03
C VAL A 10 -3.62 -0.21 -16.52
N ARG A 11 -4.59 -0.62 -15.70
CA ARG A 11 -4.46 -0.58 -14.23
C ARG A 11 -3.33 -1.47 -13.73
N LEU A 12 -3.20 -2.68 -14.27
CA LEU A 12 -2.10 -3.60 -13.90
C LEU A 12 -0.73 -3.03 -14.29
N PHE A 13 -0.62 -2.38 -15.44
CA PHE A 13 0.59 -1.70 -15.87
C PHE A 13 0.99 -0.60 -14.88
N PHE A 14 0.07 0.30 -14.52
CA PHE A 14 0.35 1.35 -13.54
C PHE A 14 0.64 0.79 -12.15
N PHE A 15 -0.03 -0.30 -11.75
CA PHE A 15 0.24 -0.97 -10.49
C PHE A 15 1.67 -1.54 -10.46
N ALA A 16 2.10 -2.23 -11.52
CA ALA A 16 3.45 -2.75 -11.65
C ALA A 16 4.51 -1.63 -11.63
N LEU A 17 4.28 -0.57 -12.42
CA LEU A 17 5.15 0.60 -12.45
C LEU A 17 5.28 1.26 -11.06
N SER A 18 4.15 1.49 -10.38
CA SER A 18 4.15 2.06 -9.03
C SER A 18 4.87 1.19 -8.01
N SER A 19 4.78 -0.13 -8.16
CA SER A 19 5.44 -1.10 -7.28
C SER A 19 6.94 -1.12 -7.48
N MET A 20 7.40 -1.05 -8.74
CA MET A 20 8.82 -0.94 -9.06
C MET A 20 9.42 0.36 -8.49
N LEU A 21 8.75 1.50 -8.67
CA LEU A 21 9.19 2.78 -8.12
C LEU A 21 9.22 2.77 -6.59
N ALA A 22 8.19 2.23 -5.93
CA ALA A 22 8.14 2.11 -4.48
C ALA A 22 9.26 1.20 -3.94
N PHE A 23 9.55 0.10 -4.63
CA PHE A 23 10.65 -0.80 -4.28
C PHE A 23 12.00 -0.07 -4.36
N ILE A 24 12.30 0.59 -5.47
CA ILE A 24 13.52 1.38 -5.65
C ILE A 24 13.65 2.44 -4.55
N ALA A 25 12.58 3.19 -4.27
CA ALA A 25 12.59 4.20 -3.22
C ALA A 25 12.90 3.63 -1.83
N VAL A 26 12.33 2.47 -1.48
CA VAL A 26 12.62 1.80 -0.20
C VAL A 26 14.06 1.30 -0.14
N VAL A 27 14.58 0.74 -1.23
CA VAL A 27 15.97 0.25 -1.32
C VAL A 27 16.94 1.42 -1.16
N LEU A 28 16.77 2.52 -1.91
CA LEU A 28 17.62 3.71 -1.82
C LEU A 28 17.65 4.30 -0.41
N VAL A 29 16.49 4.39 0.25
CA VAL A 29 16.42 4.85 1.65
C VAL A 29 17.11 3.88 2.61
N GLY A 30 17.12 2.58 2.29
CA GLY A 30 17.79 1.55 3.08
C GLY A 30 19.31 1.55 2.97
N LEU A 31 19.89 2.12 1.91
CA LEU A 31 21.34 2.25 1.74
C LEU A 31 21.95 3.32 2.65
N LEU A 32 21.14 4.22 3.21
CA LEU A 32 21.61 5.24 4.13
C LEU A 32 21.89 4.61 5.51
N PRO A 33 23.02 4.94 6.17
CA PRO A 33 23.45 4.33 7.44
C PRO A 33 22.57 4.69 8.65
N VAL A 34 21.50 5.47 8.45
CA VAL A 34 20.60 5.94 9.51
C VAL A 34 19.32 5.11 9.52
N ASN A 35 18.83 4.72 10.69
CA ASN A 35 17.55 4.02 10.81
C ASN A 35 16.36 4.93 10.39
N ARG A 36 16.03 4.92 9.11
CA ARG A 36 14.92 5.68 8.51
C ARG A 36 13.61 4.87 8.47
N TYR A 37 13.34 4.06 9.50
CA TYR A 37 12.12 3.24 9.57
C TYR A 37 10.83 4.03 9.29
N LYS A 38 10.64 5.21 9.91
CA LYS A 38 9.46 6.06 9.70
C LYS A 38 9.28 6.47 8.23
N ILE A 39 10.37 6.77 7.53
CA ILE A 39 10.35 7.15 6.10
C ILE A 39 9.99 5.94 5.24
N ARG A 40 10.62 4.78 5.47
CA ARG A 40 10.30 3.54 4.74
C ARG A 40 8.82 3.15 4.93
N LEU A 41 8.30 3.27 6.14
CA LEU A 41 6.88 3.04 6.42
C LEU A 41 5.98 4.05 5.70
N LYS A 42 6.36 5.33 5.66
CA LYS A 42 5.63 6.37 4.92
C LYS A 42 5.56 6.04 3.42
N ILE A 43 6.68 5.62 2.81
CA ILE A 43 6.72 5.19 1.40
C ILE A 43 5.78 4.00 1.17
N ARG A 44 5.84 2.95 2.01
CA ARG A 44 4.96 1.78 1.91
C ARG A 44 3.48 2.14 2.04
N ARG A 45 3.12 3.10 2.88
CA ARG A 45 1.73 3.61 2.99
C ARG A 45 1.29 4.37 1.75
N ILE A 46 2.15 5.22 1.20
CA ILE A 46 1.85 5.96 -0.04
C ILE A 46 1.62 4.95 -1.17
N TRP A 47 2.51 3.98 -1.32
CA TRP A 47 2.36 2.90 -2.28
C TRP A 47 1.06 2.10 -2.06
N ALA A 48 0.72 1.75 -0.81
CA ALA A 48 -0.51 1.05 -0.50
C ALA A 48 -1.78 1.83 -0.90
N LYS A 49 -1.81 3.13 -0.61
CA LYS A 49 -2.91 4.02 -1.04
C LYS A 49 -3.02 4.08 -2.56
N SER A 50 -1.89 4.25 -3.25
CA SER A 50 -1.85 4.27 -4.72
C SER A 50 -2.32 2.94 -5.31
N ALA A 51 -1.90 1.80 -4.75
CA ALA A 51 -2.31 0.48 -5.22
C ALA A 51 -3.83 0.27 -5.11
N VAL A 52 -4.43 0.60 -3.96
CA VAL A 52 -5.88 0.52 -3.74
C VAL A 52 -6.63 1.41 -4.74
N TRP A 53 -6.12 2.61 -5.02
CA TRP A 53 -6.71 3.54 -5.99
C TRP A 53 -6.58 3.06 -7.44
N ILE A 54 -5.37 2.66 -7.88
CA ILE A 54 -5.10 2.17 -9.25
C ILE A 54 -5.96 0.94 -9.56
N LEU A 55 -6.02 0.00 -8.61
CA LEU A 55 -6.80 -1.23 -8.76
C LEU A 55 -8.31 -0.99 -8.52
N ASN A 56 -8.70 0.23 -8.16
CA ASN A 56 -10.08 0.67 -7.98
C ASN A 56 -10.83 -0.14 -6.91
N TYR A 57 -10.16 -0.43 -5.80
CA TYR A 57 -10.78 -1.01 -4.60
C TYR A 57 -11.41 0.08 -3.74
N LYS A 58 -12.67 -0.12 -3.34
CA LYS A 58 -13.31 0.67 -2.28
C LYS A 58 -13.01 0.02 -0.94
N VAL A 59 -12.22 0.71 -0.13
CA VAL A 59 -11.91 0.29 1.25
C VAL A 59 -12.78 1.06 2.21
N GLN A 60 -13.42 0.37 3.15
CA GLN A 60 -14.18 0.96 4.24
C GLN A 60 -13.59 0.50 5.57
N LEU A 61 -13.32 1.44 6.46
CA LEU A 61 -12.94 1.15 7.84
C LEU A 61 -14.21 1.10 8.69
N LYS A 62 -14.39 0.01 9.43
CA LYS A 62 -15.37 -0.09 10.52
C LYS A 62 -14.59 -0.17 11.84
N GLY A 63 -14.91 0.71 12.79
CA GLY A 63 -14.17 0.86 14.04
C GLY A 63 -13.02 1.87 13.93
N HIS A 64 -12.08 1.82 14.87
CA HIS A 64 -10.97 2.77 14.99
C HIS A 64 -9.63 2.06 15.20
N PHE A 65 -8.55 2.62 14.64
CA PHE A 65 -7.19 2.23 15.00
C PHE A 65 -6.71 3.03 16.21
N PRO A 66 -5.89 2.46 17.11
CA PRO A 66 -5.21 3.24 18.15
C PRO A 66 -4.04 4.06 17.55
N HIS A 67 -3.88 5.31 18.00
CA HIS A 67 -2.92 6.28 17.45
C HIS A 67 -1.85 6.77 18.42
N ASP A 68 -2.22 6.77 19.68
CA ASP A 68 -1.42 7.15 20.84
C ASP A 68 -0.43 6.06 21.27
N ARG A 69 -0.61 4.84 20.78
CA ARG A 69 0.21 3.69 21.15
C ARG A 69 0.56 2.78 19.98
N ASN A 70 1.63 2.02 20.16
CA ASN A 70 1.95 0.91 19.27
C ASN A 70 0.88 -0.18 19.40
N TYR A 71 0.59 -0.87 18.31
CA TYR A 71 -0.35 -1.98 18.28
C TYR A 71 0.14 -3.09 17.37
N LEU A 72 -0.26 -4.32 17.69
CA LEU A 72 -0.11 -5.47 16.81
C LEU A 72 -1.42 -5.64 16.05
N TYR A 73 -1.36 -5.55 14.72
CA TYR A 73 -2.51 -5.83 13.86
C TYR A 73 -2.62 -7.34 13.65
N VAL A 74 -3.79 -7.91 13.96
CA VAL A 74 -4.11 -9.32 13.72
C VAL A 74 -5.31 -9.35 12.77
N GLY A 75 -5.12 -9.98 11.61
CA GLY A 75 -6.14 -10.13 10.60
C GLY A 75 -6.04 -11.52 9.96
N ASN A 76 -7.14 -12.00 9.41
CA ASN A 76 -7.14 -13.20 8.60
C ASN A 76 -6.34 -12.96 7.30
N HIS A 77 -5.52 -13.91 6.87
CA HIS A 77 -4.80 -13.83 5.61
C HIS A 77 -5.56 -14.57 4.51
N ARG A 78 -6.24 -13.82 3.65
CA ARG A 78 -7.00 -14.39 2.51
C ARG A 78 -6.47 -13.94 1.16
N SER A 79 -5.67 -12.88 1.11
CA SER A 79 -5.20 -12.32 -0.14
C SER A 79 -3.86 -11.59 0.02
N SER A 80 -3.09 -11.55 -1.06
CA SER A 80 -1.92 -10.66 -1.16
C SER A 80 -2.29 -9.17 -1.05
N LEU A 81 -3.58 -8.82 -1.15
CA LEU A 81 -4.10 -7.46 -0.99
C LEU A 81 -4.20 -7.00 0.48
N ASP A 82 -4.21 -7.94 1.43
CA ASP A 82 -4.38 -7.67 2.87
C ASP A 82 -3.42 -6.59 3.42
N PRO A 83 -2.09 -6.64 3.17
CA PRO A 83 -1.18 -5.59 3.64
C PRO A 83 -1.47 -4.22 3.02
N PHE A 84 -1.97 -4.16 1.78
CA PHE A 84 -2.31 -2.90 1.12
C PHE A 84 -3.51 -2.24 1.78
N VAL A 85 -4.55 -3.02 2.08
CA VAL A 85 -5.75 -2.53 2.78
C VAL A 85 -5.38 -2.00 4.15
N CYS A 86 -4.59 -2.77 4.92
CA CYS A 86 -4.16 -2.37 6.25
C CYS A 86 -3.31 -1.08 6.24
N LEU A 87 -2.41 -0.92 5.26
CA LEU A 87 -1.52 0.24 5.18
C LEU A 87 -2.14 1.48 4.51
N ALA A 88 -3.16 1.28 3.66
CA ALA A 88 -3.82 2.37 2.96
C ALA A 88 -4.74 3.19 3.88
N LEU A 89 -5.27 2.57 4.92
CA LEU A 89 -6.18 3.24 5.85
C LEU A 89 -5.46 4.34 6.63
N PRO A 90 -6.05 5.55 6.70
CA PRO A 90 -5.52 6.60 7.54
C PRO A 90 -5.58 6.16 9.01
N ARG A 91 -4.52 6.50 9.74
CA ARG A 91 -4.59 6.54 11.20
C ARG A 91 -5.40 7.78 11.55
N SER A 92 -6.67 7.61 11.95
CA SER A 92 -7.66 8.66 12.24
C SER A 92 -7.50 9.28 13.63
#